data_AF-A0A520JHI5-F1
#
_entry.id   AF-A0A520JHI5-F1
#
_cell.length_a   1.000
_cell.length_b   1.000
_cell.length_c   1.000
_cell.angle_alpha   90.00
_cell.angle_beta   90.00
_cell.angle_gamma   90.00
#
_symmetry.space_group_name_H-M   'P 1'
#
loop_
_entity.id
_entity.type
_entity.pdbx_description
1 polymer ?
#
loop_
_entity_poly.entity_id
_entity_poly.type
_entity_poly.pdbx_seq_one_letter_code
_entity_poly.pdbx_strand_id
1 'polypeptide(L)'
;MIATPHRAAHPPFSALAGAVALIVVVSLSIHVVMLQVLWVPYPYPKGLGRLGMLYPLSQSIGLIALAATALPWLRRFPVAIRGPIVGMLFATMNGIVRNALMGGFTTNDFGGGVAGFVHDGLLDLILGTLAVAAVSHLRNIALRLLAALALTAASVFVLNPVLATLLAPIIAWSAQHTRPDVYLVPYGPNVLVPSYLLFGETVVACLLARFVITLRDVAWDRSGLIRYIGLVLLVRGTGVMMFGWGPIIGMLSVSQFFFQDLAMALLIHLVWIRFRRYHAAG
;
A
#
# COMPACT_ATOMS: atom_id res chain seq x y z
N MET A 1 -13.98 35.76 24.99
CA MET A 1 -12.65 35.19 24.72
C MET A 1 -12.71 34.42 23.43
N ILE A 2 -12.12 34.95 22.36
CA ILE A 2 -11.99 34.25 21.08
C ILE A 2 -10.77 33.35 21.23
N ALA A 3 -10.97 32.03 21.29
CA ALA A 3 -9.89 31.08 21.29
C ALA A 3 -9.14 31.21 19.95
N THR A 4 -7.94 31.75 19.98
CA THR A 4 -7.03 31.72 18.84
C THR A 4 -6.75 30.26 18.51
N PRO A 5 -6.96 29.80 17.26
CA PRO A 5 -6.59 28.45 16.88
C PRO A 5 -5.08 28.32 17.03
N HIS A 6 -4.63 27.45 17.94
CA HIS A 6 -3.22 27.04 18.00
C HIS A 6 -2.82 26.60 16.60
N ARG A 7 -2.01 27.40 15.92
CA ARG A 7 -1.35 26.99 14.67
C ARG A 7 -0.53 25.77 15.03
N ALA A 8 -0.96 24.60 14.57
CA ALA A 8 -0.17 23.39 14.67
C ALA A 8 1.19 23.67 14.04
N ALA A 9 2.26 23.75 14.85
CA ALA A 9 3.61 23.77 14.32
C ALA A 9 3.76 22.53 13.43
N HIS A 10 4.34 22.66 12.25
CA HIS A 10 4.60 21.50 11.41
C HIS A 10 5.89 20.84 11.89
N PRO A 11 5.98 19.49 11.96
CA PRO A 11 7.25 18.85 12.29
C PRO A 11 8.32 19.31 11.29
N PRO A 12 9.56 19.59 11.75
CA PRO A 12 10.61 20.05 10.86
C PRO A 12 10.86 18.97 9.79
N PHE A 13 10.99 19.40 8.54
CA PHE A 13 11.12 18.51 7.38
C PHE A 13 12.26 17.49 7.55
N SER A 14 13.37 17.88 8.18
CA SER A 14 14.49 17.00 8.51
C SER A 14 14.11 15.87 9.46
N ALA A 15 13.26 16.12 10.45
CA ALA A 15 12.79 15.07 11.36
C ALA A 15 11.82 14.11 10.67
N LEU A 16 11.00 14.60 9.74
CA LEU A 16 10.14 13.76 8.91
C LEU A 16 10.98 12.87 7.98
N ALA A 17 11.96 13.45 7.30
CA ALA A 17 12.88 12.73 6.42
C ALA A 17 13.68 11.66 7.20
N GLY A 18 14.21 12.02 8.37
CA GLY A 18 14.91 11.07 9.25
C GLY A 18 14.01 9.94 9.74
N ALA A 19 12.75 10.22 10.06
CA ALA A 19 11.77 9.21 10.44
C ALA A 19 11.45 8.26 9.27
N VAL A 20 11.23 8.79 8.07
CA VAL A 20 11.01 7.98 6.86
C VAL A 20 12.21 7.07 6.60
N ALA A 21 13.43 7.63 6.64
CA ALA A 21 14.65 6.85 6.44
C ALA A 21 14.78 5.71 7.47
N LEU A 22 14.53 5.99 8.76
CA LEU A 22 14.55 4.97 9.81
C LEU A 22 13.50 3.87 9.58
N ILE A 23 12.26 4.25 9.25
CA ILE A 23 11.18 3.29 8.99
C ILE A 23 11.53 2.40 7.80
N VAL A 24 12.01 3.00 6.71
CA VAL A 24 12.44 2.29 5.49
C VAL A 24 13.53 1.28 5.84
N VAL A 25 14.58 1.71 6.54
CA VAL A 25 15.70 0.84 6.91
C VAL A 25 15.24 -0.31 7.77
N VAL A 26 14.53 -0.04 8.87
CA VAL A 26 14.13 -1.09 9.82
C VAL A 26 13.12 -2.05 9.19
N SER A 27 12.09 -1.54 8.52
CA SER A 27 11.02 -2.36 7.95
C SER A 27 11.54 -3.24 6.82
N LEU A 28 12.26 -2.67 5.84
CA LEU A 28 12.74 -3.45 4.70
C LEU A 28 13.88 -4.42 5.10
N SER A 29 14.65 -4.10 6.15
CA SER A 29 15.66 -5.03 6.69
C SER A 29 15.04 -6.33 7.17
N ILE A 30 13.82 -6.31 7.73
CA ILE A 30 13.11 -7.53 8.13
C ILE A 30 12.89 -8.43 6.90
N HIS A 31 12.38 -7.86 5.81
CA HIS A 31 12.17 -8.60 4.56
C HIS A 31 13.49 -9.14 3.99
N VAL A 32 14.53 -8.30 3.92
CA VAL A 32 15.84 -8.70 3.39
C VAL A 32 16.49 -9.81 4.22
N VAL A 33 16.47 -9.70 5.55
CA VAL A 33 17.02 -10.72 6.46
C VAL A 33 16.25 -12.04 6.32
N MET A 34 14.91 -11.97 6.28
CA MET A 34 14.10 -13.18 6.10
C MET A 34 14.39 -13.85 4.76
N LEU A 35 14.49 -13.08 3.67
CA LEU A 35 14.74 -13.60 2.34
C LEU A 35 16.16 -14.13 2.16
N GLN A 36 17.19 -13.37 2.56
CA GLN A 36 18.59 -13.65 2.22
C GLN A 36 19.37 -14.39 3.30
N VAL A 37 18.99 -14.22 4.57
CA VAL A 37 19.72 -14.83 5.71
C VAL A 37 18.97 -16.05 6.23
N LEU A 38 17.65 -15.93 6.40
CA LEU A 38 16.80 -17.03 6.88
C LEU A 38 16.28 -17.92 5.74
N TRP A 39 16.62 -17.60 4.49
CA TRP A 39 16.23 -18.35 3.28
C TRP A 39 14.73 -18.63 3.20
N VAL A 40 13.91 -17.71 3.73
CA VAL A 40 12.46 -17.80 3.64
C VAL A 40 12.06 -17.68 2.17
N PRO A 41 11.39 -18.70 1.58
CA PRO A 41 11.13 -18.70 0.15
C PRO A 41 10.23 -17.53 -0.25
N TYR A 42 10.45 -16.96 -1.43
CA TYR A 42 9.56 -15.96 -1.98
C TYR A 42 8.19 -16.59 -2.31
N PRO A 43 7.06 -15.95 -1.97
CA PRO A 43 5.76 -16.55 -2.19
C PRO A 43 5.45 -16.64 -3.68
N TYR A 44 5.28 -17.87 -4.18
CA TYR A 44 4.79 -18.11 -5.53
C TYR A 44 3.27 -18.31 -5.48
N PRO A 45 2.48 -17.49 -6.19
CA PRO A 45 1.01 -17.62 -6.20
C PRO A 45 0.50 -18.85 -7.00
N LYS A 46 1.39 -19.71 -7.51
CA LYS A 46 1.01 -20.92 -8.26
C LYS A 46 0.26 -21.90 -7.34
N GLY A 47 -0.95 -22.29 -7.73
CA GLY A 47 -1.73 -23.34 -7.05
C GLY A 47 -2.76 -22.87 -6.01
N LEU A 48 -3.00 -21.56 -5.89
CA LEU A 48 -3.94 -21.01 -4.87
C LEU A 48 -5.42 -21.25 -5.16
N GLY A 49 -5.79 -21.59 -6.41
CA GLY A 49 -7.17 -21.81 -6.81
C GLY A 49 -8.11 -20.68 -6.37
N ARG A 50 -9.25 -21.04 -5.75
CA ARG A 50 -10.25 -20.07 -5.27
C ARG A 50 -9.80 -19.24 -4.07
N LEU A 51 -8.84 -19.71 -3.26
CA LEU A 51 -8.32 -18.95 -2.11
C LEU A 51 -7.54 -17.71 -2.53
N GLY A 52 -7.02 -17.70 -3.76
CA GLY A 52 -6.41 -16.51 -4.36
C GLY A 52 -7.36 -15.29 -4.41
N MET A 53 -8.67 -15.51 -4.40
CA MET A 53 -9.69 -14.43 -4.37
C MET A 53 -9.71 -13.66 -3.05
N LEU A 54 -9.14 -14.21 -1.98
CA LEU A 54 -9.07 -13.53 -0.68
C LEU A 54 -8.16 -12.30 -0.71
N TYR A 55 -7.13 -12.31 -1.57
CA TYR A 55 -6.23 -11.17 -1.72
C TYR A 55 -6.92 -9.92 -2.31
N PRO A 56 -7.53 -9.96 -3.50
CA PRO A 56 -8.22 -8.79 -4.05
C PRO A 56 -9.44 -8.38 -3.21
N LEU A 57 -10.06 -9.33 -2.47
CA LEU A 57 -11.09 -9.00 -1.49
C LEU A 57 -10.54 -8.20 -0.31
N SER A 58 -9.43 -8.64 0.27
CA SER A 58 -8.74 -7.93 1.36
C SER A 58 -8.39 -6.51 0.96
N GLN A 59 -7.81 -6.36 -0.23
CA GLN A 59 -7.45 -5.07 -0.82
C GLN A 59 -8.66 -4.17 -1.04
N SER A 60 -9.77 -4.71 -1.55
CA SER A 60 -11.02 -3.93 -1.75
C SER A 60 -11.63 -3.46 -0.43
N ILE A 61 -11.60 -4.29 0.61
CA ILE A 61 -12.03 -3.90 1.97
C ILE A 61 -11.10 -2.80 2.50
N GLY A 62 -9.79 -2.97 2.34
CA GLY A 62 -8.78 -1.96 2.70
C GLY A 62 -9.01 -0.63 1.99
N LEU A 63 -9.31 -0.66 0.69
CA LEU A 63 -9.58 0.51 -0.13
C LEU A 63 -10.87 1.24 0.31
N ILE A 64 -11.95 0.51 0.59
CA ILE A 64 -13.18 1.10 1.15
C ILE A 64 -12.92 1.73 2.52
N ALA A 65 -12.15 1.07 3.38
CA ALA A 65 -11.76 1.62 4.68
C ALA A 65 -10.88 2.87 4.55
N LEU A 66 -9.93 2.87 3.62
CA LEU A 66 -9.08 4.02 3.29
C LEU A 66 -9.93 5.18 2.78
N ALA A 67 -10.83 4.94 1.82
CA ALA A 67 -11.76 5.95 1.31
C ALA A 67 -12.68 6.50 2.40
N ALA A 68 -13.23 5.64 3.26
CA ALA A 68 -14.10 6.02 4.38
C ALA A 68 -13.42 6.92 5.39
N THR A 69 -12.15 6.63 5.69
CA THR A 69 -11.37 7.39 6.66
C THR A 69 -10.80 8.69 6.05
N ALA A 70 -10.46 8.70 4.76
CA ALA A 70 -9.96 9.87 4.05
C ALA A 70 -11.06 10.85 3.60
N LEU A 71 -12.30 10.39 3.37
CA LEU A 71 -13.38 11.21 2.80
C LEU A 71 -13.60 12.56 3.50
N PRO A 72 -13.61 12.68 4.85
CA PRO A 72 -13.78 13.96 5.52
C PRO A 72 -12.71 14.98 5.13
N TRP A 73 -11.45 14.55 5.03
CA TRP A 73 -10.34 15.40 4.57
C TRP A 73 -10.45 15.70 3.08
N LEU A 74 -10.89 14.73 2.27
CA LEU A 74 -11.07 14.90 0.82
C LEU A 74 -12.18 15.88 0.44
N ARG A 75 -13.11 16.20 1.34
CA ARG A 75 -14.19 17.17 1.07
C ARG A 75 -13.69 18.57 0.73
N ARG A 76 -12.46 18.93 1.13
CA ARG A 76 -11.81 20.20 0.77
C ARG A 76 -11.42 20.29 -0.70
N PHE A 77 -11.42 19.15 -1.40
CA PHE A 77 -11.06 19.05 -2.80
C PHE A 77 -12.32 18.90 -3.70
N PRO A 78 -12.24 19.32 -4.98
CA PRO A 78 -13.27 19.05 -5.98
C PRO A 78 -13.62 17.57 -6.09
N VAL A 79 -14.89 17.24 -6.34
CA VAL A 79 -15.39 15.86 -6.41
C VAL A 79 -14.58 15.00 -7.38
N ALA A 80 -14.24 15.55 -8.54
CA ALA A 80 -13.50 14.86 -9.61
C ALA A 80 -12.11 14.34 -9.18
N ILE A 81 -11.44 14.99 -8.22
CA ILE A 81 -10.07 14.61 -7.82
C ILE A 81 -10.03 13.73 -6.57
N ARG A 82 -11.15 13.57 -5.85
CA ARG A 82 -11.18 12.78 -4.61
C ARG A 82 -10.87 11.31 -4.86
N GLY A 83 -11.44 10.75 -5.93
CA GLY A 83 -11.18 9.39 -6.39
C GLY A 83 -9.71 9.16 -6.76
N PRO A 84 -9.16 9.95 -7.69
CA PRO A 84 -7.74 9.89 -8.05
C PRO A 84 -6.78 10.00 -6.86
N ILE A 85 -7.05 10.87 -5.88
CA ILE A 85 -6.21 10.98 -4.68
C ILE A 85 -6.19 9.66 -3.89
N VAL A 86 -7.36 9.03 -3.67
CA VAL A 86 -7.43 7.75 -2.96
C VAL A 86 -6.79 6.62 -3.77
N GLY A 87 -7.03 6.59 -5.08
CA GLY A 87 -6.42 5.61 -5.99
C GLY A 87 -4.89 5.71 -5.97
N MET A 88 -4.33 6.91 -6.09
CA MET A 88 -2.88 7.12 -6.00
C MET A 88 -2.32 6.75 -4.63
N LEU A 89 -3.02 7.10 -3.54
CA LEU A 89 -2.60 6.71 -2.20
C LEU A 89 -2.59 5.18 -2.04
N PHE A 90 -3.61 4.51 -2.57
CA PHE A 90 -3.71 3.06 -2.56
C PHE A 90 -2.60 2.40 -3.41
N ALA A 91 -2.36 2.89 -4.62
CA ALA A 91 -1.32 2.38 -5.52
C ALA A 91 0.09 2.55 -4.92
N THR A 92 0.38 3.72 -4.37
CA THR A 92 1.68 4.01 -3.71
C THR A 92 1.86 3.22 -2.40
N MET A 93 0.78 2.98 -1.64
CA MET A 93 0.79 2.05 -0.50
C MET A 93 1.07 0.60 -0.91
N ASN A 94 0.74 0.21 -2.15
CA ASN A 94 1.09 -1.09 -2.73
C ASN A 94 2.44 -1.09 -3.47
N GLY A 95 3.14 0.05 -3.52
CA GLY A 95 4.47 0.19 -4.12
C GLY A 95 4.46 0.14 -5.64
N ILE A 96 3.50 0.79 -6.28
CA ILE A 96 3.34 0.78 -7.75
C ILE A 96 4.62 1.21 -8.49
N VAL A 97 5.30 2.28 -8.04
CA VAL A 97 6.56 2.74 -8.65
C VAL A 97 7.68 1.76 -8.33
N ARG A 98 7.77 1.30 -7.07
CA ARG A 98 8.74 0.28 -6.67
C ARG A 98 8.65 -0.97 -7.54
N ASN A 99 7.46 -1.53 -7.73
CA ASN A 99 7.26 -2.76 -8.50
C ASN A 99 7.67 -2.57 -9.97
N ALA A 100 7.30 -1.44 -10.57
CA ALA A 100 7.65 -1.11 -11.95
C ALA A 100 9.17 -0.99 -12.16
N LEU A 101 9.85 -0.27 -11.26
CA LEU A 101 11.28 0.00 -11.40
C LEU A 101 12.15 -1.16 -10.94
N MET A 102 11.75 -1.90 -9.89
CA MET A 102 12.54 -3.03 -9.40
C MET A 102 12.67 -4.14 -10.46
N GLY A 103 11.64 -4.36 -11.29
CA GLY A 103 11.76 -5.27 -12.44
C GLY A 103 12.86 -4.85 -13.41
N GLY A 104 13.03 -3.55 -13.65
CA GLY A 104 14.12 -3.03 -14.47
C GLY A 104 15.49 -3.17 -13.80
N PHE A 105 15.58 -2.97 -12.48
CA PHE A 105 16.84 -3.18 -11.75
C PHE A 105 17.27 -4.64 -11.70
N THR A 106 16.34 -5.61 -11.65
CA THR A 106 16.70 -7.03 -11.64
C THR A 106 17.04 -7.57 -13.03
N THR A 107 16.48 -6.99 -14.10
CA THR A 107 16.62 -7.47 -15.48
C THR A 107 17.49 -6.60 -16.39
N ASN A 108 17.92 -5.43 -15.92
CA ASN A 108 18.54 -4.34 -16.69
C ASN A 108 17.69 -3.77 -17.84
N ASP A 109 16.37 -4.02 -17.85
CA ASP A 109 15.45 -3.48 -18.85
C ASP A 109 14.17 -2.95 -18.18
N PHE A 110 14.05 -1.62 -18.11
CA PHE A 110 12.90 -0.96 -17.50
C PHE A 110 11.62 -1.07 -18.35
N GLY A 111 11.75 -1.40 -19.64
CA GLY A 111 10.59 -1.55 -20.53
C GLY A 111 9.64 -2.66 -20.07
N GLY A 112 10.18 -3.73 -19.46
CA GLY A 112 9.39 -4.87 -18.97
C GLY A 112 8.39 -4.53 -17.85
N GLY A 113 8.64 -3.46 -17.08
CA GLY A 113 7.77 -3.04 -15.97
C GLY A 113 6.64 -2.07 -16.36
N VAL A 114 6.68 -1.50 -17.58
CA VAL A 114 5.77 -0.42 -17.99
C VAL A 114 4.32 -0.88 -18.06
N ALA A 115 4.06 -2.06 -18.63
CA ALA A 115 2.70 -2.56 -18.74
C ALA A 115 2.05 -2.78 -17.36
N GLY A 116 2.79 -3.36 -16.40
CA GLY A 116 2.33 -3.52 -15.02
C GLY A 116 2.04 -2.18 -14.37
N PHE A 117 2.96 -1.21 -14.51
CA PHE A 117 2.78 0.14 -13.97
C PHE A 117 1.50 0.83 -14.47
N VAL A 118 1.29 0.83 -15.80
CA VAL A 118 0.15 1.48 -16.42
C VAL A 118 -1.15 0.74 -16.08
N HIS A 119 -1.13 -0.60 -16.16
CA HIS A 119 -2.29 -1.42 -15.89
C HIS A 119 -2.76 -1.30 -14.45
N ASP A 120 -1.87 -1.56 -13.49
CA ASP A 120 -2.19 -1.57 -12.07
C ASP A 120 -2.50 -0.13 -11.59
N GLY A 121 -1.77 0.88 -12.10
CA GLY A 121 -2.04 2.28 -11.82
C GLY A 121 -3.42 2.73 -12.28
N LEU A 122 -3.84 2.37 -13.50
CA LEU A 122 -5.19 2.69 -13.99
C LEU A 122 -6.27 1.94 -13.21
N LEU A 123 -6.04 0.66 -12.92
CA LEU A 123 -6.95 -0.15 -12.12
C LEU A 123 -7.19 0.50 -10.75
N ASP A 124 -6.12 0.87 -10.05
CA ASP A 124 -6.19 1.49 -8.72
C ASP A 124 -6.86 2.87 -8.74
N LEU A 125 -6.67 3.66 -9.79
CA LEU A 125 -7.35 4.94 -9.99
C LEU A 125 -8.87 4.75 -10.17
N ILE A 126 -9.28 3.77 -10.99
CA ILE A 126 -10.69 3.44 -11.21
C ILE A 126 -11.31 2.94 -9.90
N LEU A 127 -10.67 1.96 -9.25
CA LEU A 127 -11.16 1.38 -8.00
C LEU A 127 -11.23 2.43 -6.88
N GLY A 128 -10.23 3.31 -6.77
CA GLY A 128 -10.23 4.40 -5.80
C GLY A 128 -11.39 5.37 -6.02
N THR A 129 -11.71 5.67 -7.28
CA THR A 129 -12.86 6.52 -7.64
C THR A 129 -14.18 5.86 -7.29
N LEU A 130 -14.36 4.57 -7.62
CA LEU A 130 -15.55 3.81 -7.27
C LEU A 130 -15.70 3.65 -5.75
N ALA A 131 -14.61 3.45 -5.02
CA ALA A 131 -14.63 3.36 -3.56
C ALA A 131 -15.06 4.67 -2.89
N VAL A 132 -14.55 5.81 -3.36
CA VAL A 132 -14.97 7.13 -2.88
C VAL A 132 -16.44 7.37 -3.19
N ALA A 133 -16.91 7.01 -4.39
CA ALA A 133 -18.32 7.10 -4.75
C ALA A 133 -19.19 6.23 -3.82
N ALA A 134 -18.81 4.97 -3.61
CA ALA A 134 -19.52 4.03 -2.74
C ALA A 134 -19.62 4.57 -1.30
N VAL A 135 -18.50 5.00 -0.72
CA VAL A 135 -18.46 5.53 0.65
C VAL A 135 -19.26 6.83 0.79
N SER A 136 -19.34 7.65 -0.25
CA SER A 136 -20.09 8.90 -0.23
C SER A 136 -21.61 8.68 -0.18
N HIS A 137 -22.10 7.60 -0.78
CA HIS A 137 -23.54 7.28 -0.84
C HIS A 137 -23.95 6.26 0.25
N LEU A 138 -23.06 5.34 0.63
CA LEU A 138 -23.36 4.27 1.56
C LEU A 138 -22.97 4.64 2.99
N ARG A 139 -23.98 4.75 3.86
CA ARG A 139 -23.79 5.05 5.30
C ARG A 139 -23.61 3.78 6.15
N ASN A 140 -24.22 2.66 5.75
CA ASN A 140 -24.19 1.40 6.50
C ASN A 140 -22.89 0.62 6.22
N ILE A 141 -22.24 0.11 7.28
CA ILE A 141 -21.04 -0.72 7.18
C ILE A 141 -21.28 -2.01 6.38
N ALA A 142 -22.44 -2.65 6.53
CA ALA A 142 -22.79 -3.86 5.78
C ALA A 142 -22.83 -3.59 4.27
N LEU A 143 -23.42 -2.46 3.86
CA LEU A 143 -23.45 -2.05 2.46
C LEU A 143 -22.06 -1.70 1.93
N ARG A 144 -21.17 -1.17 2.78
CA ARG A 144 -19.77 -0.92 2.41
C ARG A 144 -18.98 -2.21 2.22
N LEU A 145 -19.26 -3.24 3.02
CA LEU A 145 -18.66 -4.57 2.82
C LEU A 145 -19.19 -5.23 1.54
N LEU A 146 -20.48 -5.11 1.24
CA LEU A 146 -21.04 -5.54 -0.05
C LEU A 146 -20.44 -4.75 -1.22
N ALA A 147 -20.17 -3.45 -1.05
CA ALA A 147 -19.46 -2.67 -2.06
C ALA A 147 -18.02 -3.15 -2.26
N ALA A 148 -17.31 -3.55 -1.20
CA ALA A 148 -15.98 -4.15 -1.33
C ALA A 148 -16.01 -5.48 -2.10
N LEU A 149 -17.02 -6.33 -1.84
CA LEU A 149 -17.25 -7.55 -2.61
C LEU A 149 -17.54 -7.24 -4.08
N ALA A 150 -18.38 -6.24 -4.35
CA ALA A 150 -18.69 -5.80 -5.71
C ALA A 150 -17.46 -5.22 -6.42
N LEU A 151 -16.63 -4.44 -5.74
CA LEU A 151 -15.35 -3.93 -6.28
C LEU A 151 -14.39 -5.07 -6.60
N THR A 152 -14.34 -6.11 -5.75
CA THR A 152 -13.53 -7.31 -5.99
C THR A 152 -14.00 -8.06 -7.24
N ALA A 153 -15.32 -8.26 -7.37
CA ALA A 153 -15.89 -8.90 -8.53
C ALA A 153 -15.66 -8.05 -9.80
N ALA A 154 -15.85 -6.73 -9.70
CA ALA A 154 -15.61 -5.81 -10.81
C ALA A 154 -14.13 -5.79 -11.21
N SER A 155 -13.19 -5.78 -10.27
CA SER A 155 -11.75 -5.77 -10.59
C SER A 155 -11.35 -7.06 -11.31
N VAL A 156 -11.74 -8.22 -10.78
CA VAL A 156 -11.33 -9.53 -11.30
C VAL A 156 -12.02 -9.88 -12.62
N PHE A 157 -13.34 -9.70 -12.71
CA PHE A 157 -14.13 -10.23 -13.84
C PHE A 157 -14.41 -9.20 -14.93
N VAL A 158 -14.26 -7.89 -14.66
CA VAL A 158 -14.61 -6.84 -15.62
C VAL A 158 -13.40 -5.97 -15.95
N LEU A 159 -12.85 -5.26 -14.96
CA LEU A 159 -11.81 -4.26 -15.18
C LEU A 159 -10.50 -4.90 -15.66
N ASN A 160 -10.03 -5.98 -15.03
CA ASN A 160 -8.81 -6.66 -15.47
C ASN A 160 -8.89 -7.15 -16.93
N PRO A 161 -9.93 -7.90 -17.36
CA PRO A 161 -10.06 -8.29 -18.76
C PRO A 161 -10.17 -7.10 -19.72
N VAL A 162 -10.94 -6.07 -19.34
CA VAL A 162 -11.13 -4.87 -20.17
C VAL A 162 -9.82 -4.11 -20.33
N LEU A 163 -9.11 -3.83 -19.22
CA LEU A 163 -7.82 -3.14 -19.26
C LEU A 163 -6.76 -3.96 -19.98
N ALA A 164 -6.72 -5.29 -19.80
CA ALA A 164 -5.81 -6.15 -20.54
C ALA A 164 -6.05 -6.07 -22.06
N THR A 165 -7.31 -5.93 -22.49
CA THR A 165 -7.67 -5.77 -23.90
C THR A 165 -7.31 -4.38 -24.41
N LEU A 166 -7.66 -3.32 -23.67
CA LEU A 166 -7.40 -1.93 -24.06
C LEU A 166 -5.91 -1.60 -24.09
N LEU A 167 -5.15 -2.15 -23.14
CA LEU A 167 -3.71 -1.95 -23.00
C LEU A 167 -2.90 -3.02 -23.76
N ALA A 168 -3.53 -3.88 -24.54
CA ALA A 168 -2.86 -4.94 -25.30
C ALA A 168 -1.64 -4.45 -26.11
N PRO A 169 -1.65 -3.28 -26.77
CA PRO A 169 -0.46 -2.76 -27.46
C PRO A 169 0.71 -2.47 -26.51
N ILE A 170 0.44 -1.87 -25.35
CA ILE A 170 1.46 -1.55 -24.34
C ILE A 170 1.97 -2.84 -23.69
N ILE A 171 1.08 -3.80 -23.42
CA ILE A 171 1.45 -5.12 -22.90
C ILE A 171 2.37 -5.85 -23.89
N ALA A 172 2.03 -5.84 -25.18
CA ALA A 172 2.85 -6.46 -26.22
C ALA A 172 4.24 -5.78 -26.33
N TRP A 173 4.29 -4.45 -26.31
CA TRP A 173 5.56 -3.70 -26.31
C TRP A 173 6.40 -3.99 -25.06
N SER A 174 5.78 -4.00 -23.88
CA SER A 174 6.43 -4.30 -22.60
C SER A 174 6.99 -5.72 -22.58
N ALA A 175 6.25 -6.68 -23.15
CA ALA A 175 6.68 -8.08 -23.23
C ALA A 175 7.95 -8.28 -24.08
N GLN A 176 8.18 -7.43 -25.09
CA GLN A 176 9.42 -7.44 -25.87
C GLN A 176 10.66 -7.04 -25.04
N HIS A 177 10.44 -6.34 -23.94
CA HIS A 177 11.46 -5.85 -23.01
C HIS A 177 11.57 -6.71 -21.75
N THR A 178 10.76 -7.77 -21.61
CA THR A 178 10.85 -8.69 -20.48
C THR A 178 12.06 -9.59 -20.65
N ARG A 179 13.09 -9.37 -19.83
CA ARG A 179 14.33 -10.14 -19.81
C ARG A 179 14.40 -11.04 -18.57
N PRO A 180 15.19 -12.12 -18.59
CA PRO A 180 15.47 -12.90 -17.39
C PRO A 180 16.20 -12.02 -16.35
N ASP A 181 16.00 -12.33 -15.07
CA ASP A 181 16.73 -11.67 -13.99
C ASP A 181 18.24 -11.90 -14.13
N VAL A 182 18.99 -10.81 -14.11
CA VAL A 182 20.47 -10.77 -14.17
C VAL A 182 21.06 -10.92 -12.77
N TYR A 183 20.31 -10.45 -11.76
CA TYR A 183 20.68 -10.60 -10.36
C TYR A 183 19.82 -11.67 -9.70
N LEU A 184 20.46 -12.59 -8.98
CA LEU A 184 19.80 -13.63 -8.21
C LEU A 184 19.99 -13.37 -6.71
N VAL A 185 19.12 -13.96 -5.90
CA VAL A 185 19.26 -13.95 -4.43
C VAL A 185 20.49 -14.79 -4.04
N PRO A 186 21.38 -14.31 -3.15
CA PRO A 186 21.30 -13.06 -2.38
C PRO A 186 21.66 -11.83 -3.22
N TYR A 187 20.83 -10.78 -3.14
CA TYR A 187 21.02 -9.57 -3.92
C TYR A 187 22.14 -8.70 -3.35
N GLY A 188 23.02 -8.21 -4.24
CA GLY A 188 24.03 -7.22 -3.90
C GLY A 188 23.51 -5.76 -3.84
N PRO A 189 24.40 -4.79 -3.59
CA PRO A 189 24.05 -3.37 -3.49
C PRO A 189 23.28 -2.80 -4.69
N ASN A 190 23.53 -3.32 -5.89
CA ASN A 190 22.90 -2.89 -7.14
C ASN A 190 21.38 -3.05 -7.16
N VAL A 191 20.85 -3.98 -6.36
CA VAL A 191 19.40 -4.25 -6.23
C VAL A 191 18.92 -3.80 -4.85
N LEU A 192 19.72 -4.00 -3.80
CA LEU A 192 19.35 -3.61 -2.45
C LEU A 192 19.19 -2.09 -2.32
N VAL A 193 20.17 -1.28 -2.74
CA VAL A 193 20.08 0.19 -2.57
C VAL A 193 18.85 0.78 -3.25
N PRO A 194 18.56 0.47 -4.54
CA PRO A 194 17.30 0.90 -5.16
C PRO A 194 16.06 0.38 -4.44
N SER A 195 16.07 -0.85 -3.93
CA SER A 195 14.92 -1.41 -3.21
C SER A 195 14.57 -0.64 -1.94
N TYR A 196 15.58 -0.17 -1.18
CA TYR A 196 15.37 0.70 -0.01
C TYR A 196 14.85 2.08 -0.42
N LEU A 197 15.46 2.70 -1.43
CA LEU A 197 15.04 4.03 -1.91
C LEU A 197 13.59 4.01 -2.40
N LEU A 198 13.24 3.01 -3.22
CA LEU A 198 11.90 2.86 -3.78
C LEU A 198 10.86 2.44 -2.74
N PHE A 199 11.26 1.70 -1.70
CA PHE A 199 10.35 1.41 -0.58
C PHE A 199 9.96 2.67 0.21
N GLY A 200 10.74 3.75 0.09
CA GLY A 200 10.37 5.07 0.59
C GLY A 200 9.01 5.55 0.07
N GLU A 201 8.64 5.23 -1.17
CA GLU A 201 7.30 5.51 -1.74
C GLU A 201 6.19 5.01 -0.82
N THR A 202 6.25 3.73 -0.47
CA THR A 202 5.23 3.07 0.34
C THR A 202 5.21 3.60 1.77
N VAL A 203 6.38 3.85 2.37
CA VAL A 203 6.47 4.42 3.71
C VAL A 203 5.86 5.82 3.76
N VAL A 204 6.17 6.66 2.77
CA VAL A 204 5.60 8.02 2.65
C VAL A 204 4.09 7.93 2.46
N ALA A 205 3.59 7.05 1.60
CA ALA A 205 2.16 6.86 1.38
C ALA A 205 1.44 6.41 2.66
N CYS A 206 1.96 5.40 3.36
CA CYS A 206 1.41 4.94 4.64
C CYS A 206 1.43 6.04 5.72
N LEU A 207 2.49 6.85 5.75
CA LEU A 207 2.58 8.00 6.65
C LEU A 207 1.54 9.05 6.29
N LEU A 208 1.41 9.45 5.03
CA LEU A 208 0.38 10.39 4.57
C LEU A 208 -1.02 9.88 4.89
N ALA A 209 -1.30 8.59 4.65
CA ALA A 209 -2.57 7.96 5.03
C ALA A 209 -2.82 8.09 6.54
N ARG A 210 -1.80 7.83 7.38
CA ARG A 210 -1.94 8.03 8.83
C ARG A 210 -2.32 9.46 9.17
N PHE A 211 -1.59 10.44 8.65
CA PHE A 211 -1.85 11.87 8.88
C PHE A 211 -3.29 12.23 8.49
N VAL A 212 -3.74 11.82 7.29
CA VAL A 212 -5.10 12.07 6.78
C VAL A 212 -6.18 11.48 7.69
N ILE A 213 -5.98 10.25 8.19
CA ILE A 213 -6.92 9.56 9.08
C ILE A 213 -7.01 10.23 10.46
N THR A 214 -5.90 10.77 10.97
CA THR A 214 -5.80 11.33 12.33
C THR A 214 -6.00 12.84 12.44
N LEU A 215 -6.40 13.53 11.36
CA LEU A 215 -6.86 14.93 11.43
C LEU A 215 -8.22 15.09 12.15
N ARG A 216 -8.77 14.02 12.74
CA ARG A 216 -9.85 14.08 13.73
C ARG A 216 -9.28 13.86 15.14
N ASP A 217 -9.92 14.49 16.13
CA ASP A 217 -9.75 14.26 17.57
C ASP A 217 -10.19 12.87 18.03
N VAL A 218 -9.98 11.84 17.20
CA VAL A 218 -10.02 10.45 17.66
C VAL A 218 -8.75 10.25 18.47
N ALA A 219 -8.87 10.71 19.72
CA ALA A 219 -7.94 10.55 20.80
C ALA A 219 -7.51 9.08 20.88
N TRP A 220 -6.20 8.92 20.96
CA TRP A 220 -5.53 7.97 21.84
C TRP A 220 -6.40 6.84 22.38
N ASP A 221 -6.48 5.77 21.61
CA ASP A 221 -6.92 4.48 22.11
C ASP A 221 -6.02 3.44 21.46
N ARG A 222 -5.67 2.38 22.20
CA ARG A 222 -5.07 1.16 21.65
C ARG A 222 -5.86 0.68 20.42
N SER A 223 -7.16 0.93 20.39
CA SER A 223 -8.01 0.70 19.21
C SER A 223 -7.61 1.49 17.95
N GLY A 224 -7.05 2.70 18.09
CA GLY A 224 -6.59 3.53 16.96
C GLY A 224 -5.28 3.06 16.32
N LEU A 225 -4.42 2.36 17.07
CA LEU A 225 -3.27 1.64 16.55
C LEU A 225 -3.73 0.39 15.79
N ILE A 226 -4.56 -0.43 16.42
CA ILE A 226 -5.10 -1.67 15.83
C ILE A 226 -5.83 -1.38 14.52
N ARG A 227 -6.66 -0.33 14.47
CA ARG A 227 -7.35 0.10 13.24
C ARG A 227 -6.39 0.50 12.13
N TYR A 228 -5.28 1.16 12.47
CA TYR A 228 -4.31 1.60 11.47
C TYR A 228 -3.47 0.43 10.95
N ILE A 229 -2.99 -0.45 11.84
CA ILE A 229 -2.32 -1.69 11.43
C ILE A 229 -3.27 -2.52 10.54
N GLY A 230 -4.50 -2.73 10.99
CA GLY A 230 -5.52 -3.44 10.21
C GLY A 230 -5.74 -2.82 8.84
N LEU A 231 -5.81 -1.48 8.74
CA LEU A 231 -5.91 -0.79 7.45
C LEU A 231 -4.71 -1.08 6.54
N VAL A 232 -3.49 -0.92 7.03
CA VAL A 232 -2.27 -1.15 6.23
C VAL A 232 -2.22 -2.60 5.75
N LEU A 233 -2.48 -3.56 6.65
CA LEU A 233 -2.48 -4.99 6.32
C LEU A 233 -3.60 -5.40 5.35
N LEU A 234 -4.75 -4.71 5.37
CA LEU A 234 -5.83 -4.92 4.39
C LEU A 234 -5.48 -4.31 3.04
N VAL A 235 -4.99 -3.06 3.01
CA VAL A 235 -4.59 -2.37 1.78
C VAL A 235 -3.50 -3.14 1.04
N ARG A 236 -2.51 -3.65 1.79
CA ARG A 236 -1.42 -4.46 1.24
C ARG A 236 -1.78 -5.94 1.08
N GLY A 237 -2.95 -6.36 1.56
CA GLY A 237 -3.43 -7.74 1.56
C GLY A 237 -2.58 -8.73 2.39
N THR A 238 -1.51 -8.28 3.05
CA THR A 238 -0.54 -9.15 3.74
C THR A 238 -1.10 -9.86 4.96
N GLY A 239 -2.09 -9.26 5.63
CA GLY A 239 -2.79 -9.91 6.74
C GLY A 239 -3.57 -11.15 6.30
N VAL A 240 -4.37 -11.02 5.25
CA VAL A 240 -5.17 -12.13 4.71
C VAL A 240 -4.28 -13.15 4.02
N MET A 241 -3.25 -12.69 3.30
CA MET A 241 -2.25 -13.57 2.69
C MET A 241 -1.51 -14.42 3.73
N MET A 242 -1.17 -13.88 4.90
CA MET A 242 -0.44 -14.63 5.94
C MET A 242 -1.23 -15.85 6.43
N PHE A 243 -2.55 -15.78 6.46
CA PHE A 243 -3.43 -16.84 6.98
C PHE A 243 -4.20 -17.60 5.89
N GLY A 244 -4.29 -17.06 4.67
CA GLY A 244 -5.00 -17.64 3.54
C GLY A 244 -4.10 -18.39 2.54
N TRP A 245 -2.78 -18.20 2.59
CA TRP A 245 -1.84 -18.75 1.61
C TRP A 245 -1.30 -20.12 2.07
N GLY A 246 -2.12 -21.17 1.91
CA GLY A 246 -1.69 -22.57 1.84
C GLY A 246 -0.93 -23.14 3.07
N PRO A 247 -0.19 -24.25 2.91
CA PRO A 247 0.56 -24.91 4.00
C PRO A 247 1.63 -23.98 4.60
N ILE A 248 2.24 -24.41 5.72
CA ILE A 248 3.23 -23.64 6.52
C ILE A 248 4.27 -22.90 5.65
N ILE A 249 4.72 -23.49 4.53
CA ILE A 249 5.67 -22.86 3.61
C ILE A 249 5.12 -21.56 2.99
N GLY A 250 3.86 -21.54 2.56
CA GLY A 250 3.20 -20.34 2.04
C GLY A 250 3.05 -19.26 3.13
N MET A 251 2.67 -19.66 4.34
CA MET A 251 2.63 -18.74 5.50
C MET A 251 4.01 -18.15 5.81
N LEU A 252 5.05 -18.98 5.82
CA LEU A 252 6.43 -18.53 6.01
C LEU A 252 6.84 -17.56 4.88
N SER A 253 6.57 -17.88 3.62
CA SER A 253 6.84 -17.00 2.50
C SER A 253 6.16 -15.64 2.61
N VAL A 254 4.94 -15.56 3.13
CA VAL A 254 4.23 -14.28 3.29
C VAL A 254 4.67 -13.53 4.53
N SER A 255 5.14 -14.25 5.55
CA SER A 255 5.53 -13.67 6.83
C SER A 255 6.57 -12.56 6.68
N GLN A 256 7.45 -12.64 5.68
CA GLN A 256 8.42 -11.58 5.36
C GLN A 256 7.74 -10.23 5.04
N PHE A 257 6.64 -10.26 4.29
CA PHE A 257 5.88 -9.06 3.94
C PHE A 257 4.99 -8.62 5.11
N PHE A 258 4.37 -9.57 5.80
CA PHE A 258 3.55 -9.29 6.97
C PHE A 258 4.36 -8.59 8.07
N PHE A 259 5.53 -9.11 8.45
CA PHE A 259 6.36 -8.51 9.50
C PHE A 259 6.98 -7.17 9.06
N GLN A 260 7.39 -7.05 7.80
CA GLN A 260 7.80 -5.77 7.22
C GLN A 260 6.69 -4.71 7.39
N ASP A 261 5.47 -5.04 6.98
CA ASP A 261 4.33 -4.11 7.00
C ASP A 261 3.88 -3.78 8.42
N LEU A 262 3.89 -4.77 9.31
CA LEU A 262 3.59 -4.60 10.72
C LEU A 262 4.59 -3.65 11.39
N ALA A 263 5.90 -3.87 11.16
CA ALA A 263 6.95 -3.00 11.69
C ALA A 263 6.82 -1.57 11.13
N MET A 264 6.56 -1.43 9.83
CA MET A 264 6.30 -0.13 9.20
C MET A 264 5.13 0.58 9.87
N ALA A 265 3.97 -0.07 10.02
CA ALA A 265 2.78 0.53 10.60
C ALA A 265 2.99 0.93 12.08
N LEU A 266 3.69 0.08 12.85
CA LEU A 266 4.06 0.37 14.24
C LEU A 266 4.97 1.58 14.35
N LEU A 267 6.05 1.64 13.55
CA LEU A 267 7.01 2.74 13.58
C LEU A 267 6.37 4.06 13.11
N ILE A 268 5.54 4.04 12.06
CA ILE A 268 4.78 5.22 11.63
C ILE A 268 3.89 5.73 12.77
N HIS A 269 3.23 4.82 13.50
CA HIS A 269 2.40 5.20 14.63
C HIS A 269 3.22 5.82 15.77
N LEU A 270 4.39 5.27 16.09
CA LEU A 270 5.29 5.83 17.11
C LEU A 270 5.82 7.21 16.72
N VAL A 271 6.25 7.37 15.47
CA VAL A 271 6.68 8.65 14.89
C VAL A 271 5.56 9.69 14.98
N TRP A 272 4.33 9.30 14.63
CA TRP A 272 3.15 10.16 14.76
C TRP A 272 2.92 10.60 16.23
N ILE A 273 2.99 9.68 17.19
CA ILE A 273 2.88 10.01 18.63
C ILE A 273 3.96 11.03 19.02
N ARG A 274 5.19 10.84 18.56
CA ARG A 274 6.31 11.71 18.89
C ARG A 274 6.11 13.13 18.37
N PHE A 275 5.66 13.28 17.13
CA PHE A 275 5.36 14.59 16.54
C PHE A 275 4.22 15.30 17.25
N ARG A 276 3.11 14.60 17.58
CA ARG A 276 2.01 15.21 18.36
C ARG A 276 2.46 15.74 19.72
N ARG A 277 3.31 15.01 20.45
CA ARG A 277 3.80 15.43 21.78
C ARG A 277 4.67 16.69 21.72
N TYR A 278 5.48 16.84 20.67
CA TYR A 278 6.24 18.08 20.47
C TYR A 278 5.33 19.31 20.26
N HIS A 279 4.12 19.12 19.73
CA HIS A 279 3.15 20.20 19.54
C HIS A 279 2.30 20.53 20.76
N ALA A 280 2.23 19.65 21.76
CA ALA A 280 1.48 19.89 23.00
C ALA A 280 2.34 20.51 24.11
N ALA A 281 3.66 20.53 23.95
CA ALA A 281 4.63 20.98 24.96
C ALA A 281 5.29 22.33 24.63
N GLY A 282 4.93 22.97 23.52
CA GLY A 282 5.40 24.30 23.10
C GLY A 282 4.23 25.18 22.70
#